data_AF-A0A367JYW7-F1
#
_entry.id   AF-A0A367JYW7-F1
#
_cell.length_a   1.000
_cell.length_b   1.000
_cell.length_c   1.000
_cell.angle_alpha   90.00
_cell.angle_beta   90.00
_cell.angle_gamma   90.00
#
_symmetry.space_group_name_H-M   'P 1'
#
loop_
_entity.id
_entity.type
_entity.pdbx_description
1 polymer ?
#
loop_
_entity_poly.entity_id
_entity_poly.type
_entity_poly.pdbx_seq_one_letter_code
_entity_poly.pdbx_strand_id
1 'polypeptide(L)'
;KVQISTKIRKPQNKAGTKKKLIVPVRKSLRIKGEEPKEDSVDDLDIADALDEKIRNTGDRLLTAEEYFDEETQKNAIRVDGHFSSWVNPIIIQKHGIEASASEAWENNGGGKFSYADTTGSGKRRKKGMVSNAKADALKMFKKNPNQYFYRLNEPGEEQWLHDWSEEEKVLFLDIVRQHGCGDKWGLFATYIPHRVGYQCSNFYRQVVLKNGLVFDPNYMYTLVGTPVYKGFHHP
;
A
#
# COMPACT_ATOMS: atom_id res chain seq x y z
N LYS A 1 -70.90 32.39 23.82
CA LYS A 1 -69.68 32.90 24.50
C LYS A 1 -68.47 32.45 23.68
N VAL A 2 -67.80 33.47 23.14
CA VAL A 2 -66.60 33.54 22.30
C VAL A 2 -65.68 32.29 22.30
N GLN A 3 -65.53 31.68 21.11
CA GLN A 3 -64.41 30.82 20.77
C GLN A 3 -63.15 31.68 20.59
N ILE A 4 -62.16 31.48 21.46
CA ILE A 4 -60.87 32.16 21.34
C ILE A 4 -59.96 31.29 20.46
N SER A 5 -59.81 31.76 19.22
CA SER A 5 -58.85 31.30 18.22
C SER A 5 -57.47 31.87 18.54
N THR A 6 -56.53 31.03 18.97
CA THR A 6 -55.10 31.38 19.04
C THR A 6 -54.36 30.71 17.89
N LYS A 7 -54.26 31.43 16.77
CA LYS A 7 -53.26 31.19 15.71
C LYS A 7 -51.89 31.58 16.24
N ILE A 8 -51.03 30.60 16.53
CA ILE A 8 -49.59 30.84 16.69
C ILE A 8 -48.87 30.27 15.46
N ARG A 9 -48.08 31.15 14.86
CA ARG A 9 -47.43 31.05 13.55
C ARG A 9 -46.28 30.02 13.60
N LYS A 10 -46.20 29.17 12.57
CA LYS A 10 -45.04 28.33 12.26
C LYS A 10 -43.83 29.23 11.96
N PRO A 11 -42.64 29.00 12.56
CA PRO A 11 -41.42 29.64 12.07
C PRO A 11 -40.96 28.96 10.78
N GLN A 12 -40.81 29.77 9.73
CA GLN A 12 -40.27 29.38 8.44
C GLN A 12 -38.75 29.17 8.51
N ASN A 13 -38.33 28.09 7.85
CA ASN A 13 -37.01 27.75 7.32
C ASN A 13 -35.97 28.88 7.26
N LYS A 14 -34.81 28.65 7.90
CA LYS A 14 -33.52 29.09 7.37
C LYS A 14 -32.73 27.85 6.94
N ALA A 15 -32.59 27.73 5.62
CA ALA A 15 -31.81 26.71 4.95
C ALA A 15 -30.31 26.92 5.27
N GLY A 16 -29.79 26.12 6.19
CA GLY A 16 -28.35 25.85 6.29
C GLY A 16 -28.05 24.64 5.42
N THR A 17 -27.48 24.88 4.25
CA THR A 17 -27.09 23.85 3.28
C THR A 17 -25.98 22.99 3.88
N LYS A 18 -26.34 21.97 4.65
CA LYS A 18 -25.44 20.85 4.95
C LYS A 18 -25.14 20.16 3.61
N LYS A 19 -23.99 20.45 3.00
CA LYS A 19 -23.44 19.62 1.93
C LYS A 19 -23.25 18.23 2.53
N LYS A 20 -24.22 17.34 2.30
CA LYS A 20 -24.04 15.90 2.49
C LYS A 20 -22.84 15.52 1.63
N LEU A 21 -21.79 15.01 2.26
CA LEU A 21 -20.73 14.29 1.57
C LEU A 21 -21.41 13.13 0.84
N ILE A 22 -21.54 13.28 -0.48
CA ILE A 22 -21.93 12.17 -1.35
C ILE A 22 -20.67 11.30 -1.44
N VAL A 23 -20.53 10.36 -0.51
CA VAL A 23 -19.66 9.22 -0.73
C VAL A 23 -20.29 8.45 -1.89
N PRO A 24 -19.62 8.25 -3.04
CA PRO A 24 -20.04 7.21 -3.95
C PRO A 24 -19.73 5.89 -3.25
N VAL A 25 -20.69 5.38 -2.48
CA VAL A 25 -20.72 3.97 -2.10
C VAL A 25 -20.74 3.23 -3.42
N ARG A 26 -19.62 2.62 -3.81
CA ARG A 26 -19.61 1.63 -4.89
C ARG A 26 -20.58 0.54 -4.46
N LYS A 27 -21.82 0.60 -4.94
CA LYS A 27 -22.71 -0.56 -4.94
C LYS A 27 -21.98 -1.61 -5.75
N SER A 28 -21.57 -2.71 -5.12
CA SER A 28 -21.05 -3.83 -5.87
C SER A 28 -22.15 -4.30 -6.83
N LEU A 29 -21.84 -4.30 -8.13
CA LEU A 29 -22.71 -4.86 -9.17
C LEU A 29 -22.53 -6.38 -9.27
N ARG A 30 -21.91 -7.03 -8.28
CA ARG A 30 -21.65 -8.47 -8.34
C ARG A 30 -22.94 -9.22 -8.06
N ILE A 31 -23.48 -9.84 -9.09
CA ILE A 31 -24.58 -10.80 -8.97
C ILE A 31 -24.01 -12.02 -8.24
N LYS A 32 -24.70 -12.46 -7.18
CA LYS A 32 -24.34 -13.65 -6.40
C LYS A 32 -24.32 -14.88 -7.33
N GLY A 33 -23.13 -15.39 -7.65
CA GLY A 33 -22.94 -16.58 -8.50
C GLY A 33 -22.01 -16.43 -9.69
N GLU A 34 -21.48 -15.23 -10.00
CA GLU A 34 -20.46 -15.09 -11.04
C GLU A 34 -19.07 -15.52 -10.54
N GLU A 35 -18.43 -16.40 -11.31
CA GLU A 35 -17.04 -16.81 -11.11
C GLU A 35 -16.10 -15.59 -11.14
N PRO A 36 -15.03 -15.58 -10.33
CA PRO A 36 -14.04 -14.51 -10.39
C PRO A 36 -13.46 -14.43 -11.80
N LYS A 37 -13.47 -13.25 -12.42
CA LYS A 37 -12.60 -13.02 -13.58
C LYS A 37 -11.16 -13.22 -13.12
N GLU A 38 -10.39 -13.99 -13.88
CA GLU A 38 -8.95 -13.99 -13.75
C GLU A 38 -8.46 -12.59 -14.11
N ASP A 39 -8.10 -11.81 -13.10
CA ASP A 39 -7.49 -10.50 -13.31
C ASP A 39 -6.12 -10.73 -13.96
N SER A 40 -5.95 -10.20 -15.17
CA SER A 40 -4.67 -10.27 -15.87
C SER A 40 -3.65 -9.41 -15.12
N VAL A 41 -2.39 -9.85 -15.20
CA VAL A 41 -1.21 -9.26 -14.55
C VAL A 41 -0.88 -7.82 -15.00
N ASP A 42 -1.76 -7.19 -15.80
CA ASP A 42 -1.58 -5.89 -16.46
C ASP A 42 -2.09 -4.71 -15.61
N ASP A 43 -2.75 -4.93 -14.47
CA ASP A 43 -3.23 -3.86 -13.58
C ASP A 43 -2.09 -3.07 -12.92
N LEU A 44 -0.85 -3.58 -12.98
CA LEU A 44 0.35 -2.93 -12.43
C LEU A 44 0.75 -1.67 -13.21
N ASP A 45 0.53 -1.63 -14.53
CA ASP A 45 0.90 -0.48 -15.37
C ASP A 45 -0.09 0.68 -15.20
N ILE A 46 -1.29 0.42 -14.69
CA ILE A 46 -2.34 1.43 -14.52
C ILE A 46 -2.06 2.33 -13.32
N ALA A 47 -1.58 1.78 -12.20
CA ALA A 47 -1.34 2.55 -10.98
C ALA A 47 -0.19 3.54 -11.13
N ASP A 48 0.92 3.13 -11.75
CA ASP A 48 2.08 3.99 -12.01
C ASP A 48 1.76 5.04 -13.10
N ALA A 49 1.02 4.66 -14.15
CA ALA A 49 0.60 5.61 -15.19
C ALA A 49 -0.41 6.66 -14.70
N LEU A 50 -1.22 6.33 -13.69
CA LEU A 50 -2.15 7.28 -13.06
C LEU A 50 -1.40 8.32 -12.22
N ASP A 51 -0.35 7.90 -11.51
CA ASP A 51 0.51 8.79 -10.71
C ASP A 51 1.30 9.76 -11.60
N GLU A 52 1.80 9.30 -12.76
CA GLU A 52 2.55 10.13 -13.71
C GLU A 52 1.70 11.26 -14.32
N LYS A 53 0.42 11.00 -14.63
CA LYS A 53 -0.49 12.05 -15.14
C LYS A 53 -0.79 13.15 -14.11
N ILE A 54 -0.82 12.81 -12.82
CA ILE A 54 -1.13 13.76 -11.73
C ILE A 54 0.08 14.64 -11.41
N ARG A 55 1.30 14.12 -11.52
CA ARG A 55 2.53 14.92 -11.34
C ARG A 55 2.63 16.09 -12.33
N ASN A 56 2.02 15.97 -13.52
CA ASN A 56 2.04 17.00 -14.57
C ASN A 56 0.99 18.10 -14.43
N THR A 57 0.13 18.09 -13.40
CA THR A 57 -0.99 19.04 -13.32
C THR A 57 -0.61 20.43 -12.81
N GLY A 58 0.64 20.68 -12.41
CA GLY A 58 1.09 22.02 -11.98
C GLY A 58 0.44 22.54 -10.69
N ASP A 59 -0.39 21.72 -10.04
CA ASP A 59 -1.06 22.05 -8.79
C ASP A 59 -0.06 22.07 -7.64
N ARG A 60 -0.24 23.04 -6.73
CA ARG A 60 0.53 23.11 -5.48
C ARG A 60 0.30 21.83 -4.68
N LEU A 61 1.40 21.16 -4.33
CA LEU A 61 1.39 20.03 -3.40
C LEU A 61 1.41 20.55 -1.96
N LEU A 62 0.68 19.86 -1.09
CA LEU A 62 0.54 20.15 0.33
C LEU A 62 1.25 19.08 1.16
N THR A 63 1.82 19.46 2.30
CA THR A 63 2.28 18.47 3.28
C THR A 63 1.09 17.79 3.95
N ALA A 64 1.33 16.68 4.66
CA ALA A 64 0.27 16.01 5.41
C ALA A 64 -0.36 16.95 6.46
N GLU A 65 0.44 17.79 7.11
CA GLU A 65 0.01 18.80 8.09
C GLU A 65 -0.82 19.93 7.47
N GLU A 66 -0.58 20.26 6.21
CA GLU A 66 -1.38 21.26 5.49
C GLU A 66 -2.69 20.67 4.95
N TYR A 67 -2.72 19.38 4.62
CA TYR A 67 -3.86 18.74 3.97
C TYR A 67 -4.90 18.19 4.96
N PHE A 68 -4.47 17.50 6.02
CA PHE A 68 -5.36 16.84 6.96
C PHE A 68 -5.76 17.74 8.13
N ASP A 69 -6.94 17.51 8.71
CA ASP A 69 -7.39 18.20 9.92
C ASP A 69 -6.59 17.81 11.18
N GLU A 70 -6.68 18.63 12.22
CA GLU A 70 -5.93 18.45 13.48
C GLU A 70 -6.22 17.11 14.18
N GLU A 71 -7.43 16.57 14.05
CA GLU A 71 -7.81 15.29 14.65
C GLU A 71 -7.09 14.13 13.95
N THR A 72 -7.08 14.14 12.62
CA THR A 72 -6.35 13.18 11.80
C THR A 72 -4.84 13.26 12.07
N GLN A 73 -4.28 14.48 12.11
CA GLN A 73 -2.86 14.69 12.41
C GLN A 73 -2.43 14.14 13.77
N LYS A 74 -3.31 14.20 14.77
CA LYS A 74 -3.04 13.70 16.13
C LYS A 74 -3.03 12.17 16.19
N ASN A 75 -3.87 11.52 15.39
CA ASN A 75 -4.04 10.06 15.41
C ASN A 75 -3.13 9.32 14.40
N ALA A 76 -2.57 10.03 13.43
CA ALA A 76 -1.71 9.46 12.41
C ALA A 76 -0.41 8.87 12.99
N ILE A 77 -0.01 7.71 12.50
CA ILE A 77 1.32 7.14 12.78
C ILE A 77 2.35 7.87 11.91
N ARG A 78 3.44 8.34 12.50
CA ARG A 78 4.51 9.02 11.77
C ARG A 78 5.63 8.03 11.46
N VAL A 79 6.04 7.95 10.20
CA VAL A 79 7.13 7.09 9.72
C VAL A 79 8.18 7.92 8.98
N ASP A 80 9.36 7.33 8.75
CA ASP A 80 10.45 7.91 7.96
C ASP A 80 10.45 7.41 6.50
N GLY A 81 9.52 6.51 6.15
CA GLY A 81 9.46 5.86 4.85
C GLY A 81 10.35 4.63 4.71
N HIS A 82 10.90 4.12 5.82
CA HIS A 82 11.75 2.93 5.84
C HIS A 82 11.14 1.79 6.67
N PHE A 83 11.23 0.59 6.14
CA PHE A 83 10.99 -0.64 6.88
C PHE A 83 12.31 -1.17 7.46
N SER A 84 12.40 -1.20 8.78
CA SER A 84 13.63 -1.53 9.51
C SER A 84 13.82 -3.02 9.80
N SER A 85 12.76 -3.83 9.69
CA SER A 85 12.81 -5.25 10.05
C SER A 85 13.25 -6.15 8.89
N TRP A 86 13.43 -7.43 9.21
CA TRP A 86 13.74 -8.50 8.26
C TRP A 86 12.52 -9.41 8.03
N VAL A 87 12.71 -10.55 7.35
CA VAL A 87 11.65 -11.57 7.17
C VAL A 87 11.08 -11.97 8.53
N ASN A 88 9.78 -12.22 8.60
CA ASN A 88 9.12 -12.70 9.81
C ASN A 88 9.90 -13.89 10.43
N PRO A 89 10.28 -13.82 11.72
CA PRO A 89 11.09 -14.84 12.38
C PRO A 89 10.54 -16.28 12.26
N ILE A 90 9.21 -16.44 12.21
CA ILE A 90 8.57 -17.75 12.04
C ILE A 90 8.93 -18.35 10.68
N ILE A 91 8.90 -17.53 9.62
CA ILE A 91 9.24 -17.93 8.26
C ILE A 91 10.75 -18.20 8.15
N ILE A 92 11.58 -17.37 8.80
CA ILE A 92 13.03 -17.59 8.88
C ILE A 92 13.33 -18.98 9.44
N GLN A 93 12.74 -19.30 10.61
CA GLN A 93 12.95 -20.58 11.28
C GLN A 93 12.45 -21.76 10.44
N LYS A 94 11.26 -21.63 9.83
CA LYS A 94 10.63 -22.71 9.06
C LYS A 94 11.40 -23.06 7.80
N HIS A 95 11.95 -22.07 7.10
CA HIS A 95 12.58 -22.26 5.79
C HIS A 95 14.11 -22.19 5.80
N GLY A 96 14.71 -21.88 6.94
CA GLY A 96 16.15 -21.64 7.06
C GLY A 96 16.58 -20.52 6.12
N ILE A 97 15.93 -19.36 6.24
CA ILE A 97 16.40 -18.10 5.68
C ILE A 97 17.43 -17.52 6.65
N GLU A 98 18.41 -16.79 6.15
CA GLU A 98 19.42 -16.16 7.00
C GLU A 98 18.84 -15.03 7.85
N ALA A 99 19.50 -14.72 8.96
CA ALA A 99 19.02 -13.74 9.94
C ALA A 99 19.09 -12.29 9.43
N SER A 100 19.88 -12.03 8.38
CA SER A 100 20.06 -10.70 7.81
C SER A 100 20.14 -10.70 6.28
N ALA A 101 19.94 -9.52 5.70
CA ALA A 101 20.09 -9.29 4.26
C ALA A 101 21.51 -9.62 3.74
N SER A 102 22.53 -9.25 4.52
CA SER A 102 23.93 -9.46 4.16
C SER A 102 24.26 -10.95 4.11
N GLU A 103 23.91 -11.70 5.15
CA GLU A 103 24.11 -13.15 5.19
C GLU A 103 23.32 -13.87 4.10
N ALA A 104 22.04 -13.47 3.89
CA ALA A 104 21.20 -14.03 2.83
C ALA A 104 21.87 -13.87 1.46
N TRP A 105 22.44 -12.70 1.19
CA TRP A 105 23.13 -12.39 -0.06
C TRP A 105 24.43 -13.19 -0.21
N GLU A 106 25.28 -13.18 0.83
CA GLU A 106 26.59 -13.83 0.83
C GLU A 106 26.48 -15.35 0.73
N ASN A 107 25.61 -15.98 1.53
CA ASN A 107 25.49 -17.44 1.62
C ASN A 107 24.73 -18.04 0.42
N ASN A 108 23.82 -17.30 -0.20
CA ASN A 108 22.97 -17.82 -1.28
C ASN A 108 23.41 -17.35 -2.68
N GLY A 109 24.72 -17.24 -2.86
CA GLY A 109 25.37 -17.14 -4.17
C GLY A 109 26.16 -15.87 -4.42
N GLY A 110 26.09 -14.87 -3.52
CA GLY A 110 26.89 -13.64 -3.62
C GLY A 110 26.80 -12.94 -4.97
N GLY A 111 27.70 -11.98 -5.21
CA GLY A 111 27.85 -11.29 -6.49
C GLY A 111 27.58 -9.78 -6.44
N LYS A 112 27.82 -9.09 -7.55
CA LYS A 112 27.58 -7.65 -7.69
C LYS A 112 26.17 -7.44 -8.23
N PHE A 113 25.26 -6.96 -7.37
CA PHE A 113 23.93 -6.54 -7.81
C PHE A 113 24.07 -5.47 -8.89
N SER A 114 23.30 -5.62 -9.97
CA SER A 114 23.14 -4.59 -10.99
C SER A 114 21.70 -4.61 -11.51
N TYR A 115 21.22 -3.47 -11.99
CA TYR A 115 19.86 -3.41 -12.56
C TYR A 115 19.67 -4.36 -13.76
N ALA A 116 20.75 -4.62 -14.51
CA ALA A 116 20.76 -5.56 -15.64
C ALA A 116 20.82 -7.04 -15.22
N ASP A 117 21.24 -7.31 -13.97
CA ASP A 117 21.34 -8.64 -13.39
C ASP A 117 20.96 -8.58 -11.91
N THR A 118 19.65 -8.53 -11.67
CA THR A 118 19.07 -8.51 -10.33
C THR A 118 19.41 -9.76 -9.52
N THR A 119 19.80 -10.84 -10.19
CA THR A 119 20.20 -12.10 -9.56
C THR A 119 21.67 -12.14 -9.16
N GLY A 120 22.49 -11.16 -9.56
CA GLY A 120 23.93 -11.11 -9.28
C GLY A 120 24.71 -12.29 -9.84
N SER A 121 24.16 -13.01 -10.83
CA SER A 121 24.72 -14.24 -11.39
C SER A 121 25.93 -14.03 -12.30
N GLY A 122 26.19 -12.79 -12.72
CA GLY A 122 27.20 -12.42 -13.71
C GLY A 122 26.80 -12.77 -15.16
N LYS A 123 25.63 -13.38 -15.37
CA LYS A 123 25.16 -13.79 -16.71
C LYS A 123 24.23 -12.72 -17.27
N ARG A 124 24.68 -12.01 -18.32
CA ARG A 124 23.80 -11.10 -19.08
C ARG A 124 22.66 -11.87 -19.72
N ARG A 125 21.43 -11.41 -19.51
CA ARG A 125 20.26 -11.90 -20.26
C ARG A 125 20.48 -11.71 -21.76
N LYS A 126 20.05 -12.70 -22.55
CA LYS A 126 20.04 -12.60 -24.01
C LYS A 126 19.11 -11.45 -24.44
N LYS A 127 19.58 -10.61 -25.36
CA LYS A 127 18.82 -9.47 -25.90
C LYS A 127 17.50 -9.98 -26.50
N GLY A 128 16.38 -9.35 -26.12
CA GLY A 128 15.04 -9.70 -26.60
C GLY A 128 14.28 -10.75 -25.77
N MET A 129 14.88 -11.30 -24.71
CA MET A 129 14.17 -12.20 -23.80
C MET A 129 13.46 -11.41 -22.70
N VAL A 130 12.12 -11.47 -22.69
CA VAL A 130 11.29 -10.84 -21.64
C VAL A 130 11.53 -11.57 -20.32
N SER A 131 11.81 -10.84 -19.25
CA SER A 131 11.93 -11.40 -17.91
C SER A 131 10.55 -11.73 -17.35
N ASN A 132 10.31 -12.99 -17.00
CA ASN A 132 9.16 -13.34 -16.17
C ASN A 132 9.50 -12.99 -14.71
N ALA A 133 8.99 -11.86 -14.23
CA ALA A 133 9.30 -11.34 -12.90
C ALA A 133 8.94 -12.32 -11.78
N LYS A 134 7.88 -13.13 -11.94
CA LYS A 134 7.48 -14.16 -10.97
C LYS A 134 8.47 -15.33 -10.96
N ALA A 135 8.93 -15.77 -12.13
CA ALA A 135 9.95 -16.82 -12.24
C ALA A 135 11.32 -16.38 -11.70
N ASP A 136 11.67 -15.10 -11.87
CA ASP A 136 12.88 -14.54 -11.28
C ASP A 136 12.75 -14.42 -9.76
N ALA A 137 11.61 -13.93 -9.26
CA ALA A 137 11.31 -13.84 -7.84
C ALA A 137 11.38 -15.22 -7.15
N LEU A 138 10.88 -16.28 -7.79
CA LEU A 138 10.91 -17.65 -7.24
C LEU A 138 12.33 -18.12 -6.87
N LYS A 139 13.35 -17.70 -7.64
CA LYS A 139 14.76 -18.04 -7.39
C LYS A 139 15.38 -17.26 -6.24
N MET A 140 14.72 -16.19 -5.80
CA MET A 140 15.25 -15.25 -4.82
C MET A 140 14.83 -15.57 -3.39
N PHE A 141 14.09 -16.65 -3.14
CA PHE A 141 13.52 -16.97 -1.83
C PHE A 141 14.49 -16.82 -0.66
N LYS A 142 15.69 -17.42 -0.78
CA LYS A 142 16.75 -17.34 0.25
C LYS A 142 17.78 -16.24 0.01
N LYS A 143 17.91 -15.74 -1.22
CA LYS A 143 18.95 -14.77 -1.62
C LYS A 143 18.50 -13.32 -1.46
N ASN A 144 17.28 -13.02 -1.93
CA ASN A 144 16.66 -11.72 -1.81
C ASN A 144 15.17 -11.94 -1.48
N PRO A 145 14.86 -12.23 -0.19
CA PRO A 145 13.50 -12.50 0.24
C PRO A 145 12.54 -11.35 -0.08
N ASN A 146 13.00 -10.10 -0.05
CA ASN A 146 12.18 -8.96 -0.44
C ASN A 146 11.64 -9.10 -1.88
N GLN A 147 12.49 -9.50 -2.83
CA GLN A 147 12.07 -9.70 -4.22
C GLN A 147 11.10 -10.89 -4.37
N TYR A 148 11.30 -11.95 -3.60
CA TYR A 148 10.40 -13.10 -3.57
C TYR A 148 9.01 -12.69 -3.04
N PHE A 149 8.96 -12.20 -1.79
CA PHE A 149 7.72 -11.90 -1.08
C PHE A 149 6.98 -10.69 -1.64
N TYR A 150 7.62 -9.90 -2.50
CA TYR A 150 6.92 -8.85 -3.24
C TYR A 150 5.80 -9.40 -4.13
N ARG A 151 5.93 -10.65 -4.63
CA ARG A 151 5.01 -11.25 -5.62
C ARG A 151 4.53 -12.65 -5.27
N LEU A 152 5.10 -13.28 -4.25
CA LEU A 152 4.84 -14.66 -3.86
C LEU A 152 4.60 -14.73 -2.36
N ASN A 153 3.65 -15.55 -1.95
CA ASN A 153 3.46 -15.93 -0.55
C ASN A 153 4.48 -16.99 -0.13
N GLU A 154 4.50 -17.29 1.17
CA GLU A 154 5.25 -18.42 1.68
C GLU A 154 4.94 -19.71 0.89
N PRO A 155 5.92 -20.60 0.62
CA PRO A 155 5.64 -21.87 -0.03
C PRO A 155 4.51 -22.66 0.66
N GLY A 156 3.44 -22.94 -0.08
CA GLY A 156 2.26 -23.64 0.42
C GLY A 156 1.16 -22.74 1.00
N GLU A 157 1.37 -21.43 1.04
CA GLU A 157 0.36 -20.45 1.42
C GLU A 157 -0.32 -19.86 0.17
N GLU A 158 -1.65 -19.80 0.21
CA GLU A 158 -2.45 -19.20 -0.85
C GLU A 158 -2.47 -17.67 -0.73
N GLN A 159 -2.51 -17.00 -1.89
CA GLN A 159 -2.64 -15.55 -1.95
C GLN A 159 -4.11 -15.16 -1.94
N TRP A 160 -4.49 -14.22 -1.07
CA TRP A 160 -5.84 -13.66 -1.03
C TRP A 160 -5.99 -12.46 -1.95
N LEU A 161 -7.02 -12.52 -2.80
CA LEU A 161 -7.34 -11.48 -3.80
C LEU A 161 -8.56 -10.63 -3.39
N HIS A 162 -9.19 -10.91 -2.26
CA HIS A 162 -10.32 -10.12 -1.78
C HIS A 162 -9.89 -8.80 -1.12
N ASP A 163 -10.87 -7.96 -0.84
CA ASP A 163 -10.71 -6.69 -0.13
C ASP A 163 -10.07 -6.88 1.25
N TRP A 164 -9.40 -5.85 1.76
CA TRP A 164 -8.76 -5.87 3.08
C TRP A 164 -9.80 -5.91 4.19
N SER A 165 -9.75 -6.97 5.01
CA SER A 165 -10.57 -7.11 6.22
C SER A 165 -10.14 -6.12 7.29
N GLU A 166 -10.97 -5.89 8.30
CA GLU A 166 -10.62 -4.95 9.37
C GLU A 166 -9.44 -5.48 10.22
N GLU A 167 -9.40 -6.79 10.43
CA GLU A 167 -8.31 -7.48 11.12
C GLU A 167 -6.98 -7.30 10.38
N GLU A 168 -6.98 -7.43 9.05
CA GLU A 168 -5.79 -7.21 8.22
C GLU A 168 -5.31 -5.75 8.30
N LYS A 169 -6.24 -4.78 8.34
CA LYS A 169 -5.88 -3.36 8.47
C LYS A 169 -5.26 -3.05 9.84
N VAL A 170 -5.83 -3.58 10.91
CA VAL A 170 -5.29 -3.43 12.26
C VAL A 170 -3.88 -4.02 12.32
N LEU A 171 -3.71 -5.25 11.82
CA LEU A 171 -2.41 -5.90 11.75
C LEU A 171 -1.41 -5.09 10.92
N PHE A 172 -1.82 -4.56 9.76
CA PHE A 172 -0.99 -3.70 8.93
C PHE A 172 -0.46 -2.50 9.73
N LEU A 173 -1.35 -1.77 10.41
CA LEU A 173 -0.95 -0.60 11.20
C LEU A 173 -0.09 -0.96 12.41
N ASP A 174 -0.31 -2.11 13.03
CA ASP A 174 0.53 -2.59 14.14
C ASP A 174 1.95 -2.92 13.68
N ILE A 175 2.11 -3.51 12.49
CA ILE A 175 3.43 -3.74 11.88
C ILE A 175 4.12 -2.40 11.57
N VAL A 176 3.38 -1.42 11.04
CA VAL A 176 3.91 -0.07 10.78
C VAL A 176 4.43 0.56 12.07
N ARG A 177 3.71 0.46 13.19
CA ARG A 177 4.15 0.98 14.49
C ARG A 177 5.42 0.31 14.99
N GLN A 178 5.58 -0.98 14.73
CA GLN A 178 6.71 -1.78 15.24
C GLN A 178 7.97 -1.66 14.39
N HIS A 179 7.82 -1.55 13.07
CA HIS A 179 8.93 -1.73 12.12
C HIS A 179 9.06 -0.61 11.09
N GLY A 180 8.17 0.38 11.11
CA GLY A 180 8.07 1.38 10.05
C GLY A 180 7.47 0.81 8.77
N CYS A 181 7.42 1.64 7.72
CA CYS A 181 7.01 1.25 6.37
C CYS A 181 7.40 2.33 5.36
N GLY A 182 7.23 2.04 4.08
CA GLY A 182 7.48 2.97 2.97
C GLY A 182 8.32 2.34 1.87
N ASP A 183 9.12 1.33 2.23
CA ASP A 183 9.91 0.51 1.32
C ASP A 183 9.85 -0.98 1.68
N LYS A 184 10.66 -1.80 0.97
CA LYS A 184 10.83 -3.26 1.19
C LYS A 184 9.52 -4.02 1.44
N TRP A 185 8.50 -3.72 0.64
CA TRP A 185 7.15 -4.26 0.81
C TRP A 185 7.08 -5.78 0.78
N GLY A 186 8.03 -6.47 0.15
CA GLY A 186 8.11 -7.93 0.23
C GLY A 186 8.42 -8.41 1.64
N LEU A 187 9.39 -7.79 2.33
CA LEU A 187 9.70 -8.13 3.72
C LEU A 187 8.52 -7.77 4.64
N PHE A 188 7.93 -6.60 4.45
CA PHE A 188 6.76 -6.17 5.21
C PHE A 188 5.61 -7.19 5.12
N ALA A 189 5.33 -7.69 3.91
CA ALA A 189 4.25 -8.65 3.67
C ALA A 189 4.44 -9.98 4.41
N THR A 190 5.66 -10.35 4.81
CA THR A 190 5.90 -11.59 5.58
C THR A 190 5.23 -11.62 6.95
N TYR A 191 4.77 -10.46 7.44
CA TYR A 191 4.03 -10.31 8.69
C TYR A 191 2.51 -10.32 8.50
N ILE A 192 2.01 -10.32 7.26
CA ILE A 192 0.58 -10.32 6.94
C ILE A 192 0.28 -11.58 6.13
N PRO A 193 -0.31 -12.61 6.75
CA PRO A 193 -0.66 -13.86 6.07
C PRO A 193 -1.46 -13.61 4.79
N HIS A 194 -1.25 -14.45 3.79
CA HIS A 194 -1.96 -14.43 2.50
C HIS A 194 -1.80 -13.16 1.65
N ARG A 195 -1.03 -12.16 2.10
CA ARG A 195 -0.73 -10.94 1.33
C ARG A 195 0.70 -10.96 0.81
N VAL A 196 0.89 -10.33 -0.35
CA VAL A 196 2.22 -10.11 -0.95
C VAL A 196 2.58 -8.63 -0.97
N GLY A 197 3.85 -8.32 -1.20
CA GLY A 197 4.35 -6.96 -1.09
C GLY A 197 3.68 -5.96 -2.01
N TYR A 198 3.34 -6.32 -3.26
CA TYR A 198 2.63 -5.37 -4.13
C TYR A 198 1.24 -5.01 -3.61
N GLN A 199 0.55 -5.94 -2.93
CA GLN A 199 -0.75 -5.69 -2.31
C GLN A 199 -0.60 -4.74 -1.13
N CYS A 200 0.41 -4.97 -0.29
CA CYS A 200 0.72 -4.08 0.84
C CYS A 200 1.07 -2.67 0.37
N SER A 201 1.91 -2.56 -0.66
CA SER A 201 2.32 -1.29 -1.27
C SER A 201 1.14 -0.54 -1.88
N ASN A 202 0.23 -1.25 -2.56
CA ASN A 202 -0.96 -0.65 -3.12
C ASN A 202 -1.95 -0.21 -2.03
N PHE A 203 -2.18 -1.05 -1.01
CA PHE A 203 -3.02 -0.73 0.13
C PHE A 203 -2.50 0.52 0.86
N TYR A 204 -1.19 0.61 1.04
CA TYR A 204 -0.53 1.79 1.59
C TYR A 204 -0.89 3.07 0.85
N ARG A 205 -0.69 3.10 -0.47
CA ARG A 205 -0.98 4.29 -1.29
C ARG A 205 -2.47 4.61 -1.42
N GLN A 206 -3.31 3.59 -1.57
CA GLN A 206 -4.73 3.76 -1.90
C GLN A 206 -5.62 3.94 -0.67
N VAL A 207 -5.19 3.45 0.49
CA VAL A 207 -6.01 3.46 1.71
C VAL A 207 -5.27 4.16 2.84
N VAL A 208 -4.05 3.73 3.16
CA VAL A 208 -3.37 4.21 4.37
C VAL A 208 -3.03 5.70 4.26
N LEU A 209 -2.35 6.11 3.19
CA LEU A 209 -1.98 7.51 2.95
C LEU A 209 -3.21 8.40 2.72
N LYS A 210 -4.15 7.97 1.87
CA LYS A 210 -5.35 8.76 1.52
C LYS A 210 -6.25 9.07 2.72
N ASN A 211 -6.30 8.17 3.70
CA ASN A 211 -7.10 8.36 4.91
C ASN A 211 -6.30 8.97 6.07
N GLY A 212 -5.04 9.37 5.86
CA GLY A 212 -4.21 9.98 6.89
C GLY A 212 -3.88 9.04 8.05
N LEU A 213 -3.89 7.73 7.82
CA LEU A 213 -3.57 6.74 8.87
C LEU A 213 -2.08 6.72 9.19
N VAL A 214 -1.24 6.98 8.18
CA VAL A 214 0.21 7.09 8.29
C VAL A 214 0.66 8.36 7.57
N PHE A 215 1.56 9.10 8.22
CA PHE A 215 2.23 10.26 7.65
C PHE A 215 3.67 9.88 7.31
N ASP A 216 3.99 9.97 6.03
CA ASP A 216 5.29 9.65 5.46
C ASP A 216 5.83 10.88 4.74
N PRO A 217 7.01 11.40 5.14
CA PRO A 217 7.58 12.61 4.59
C PRO A 217 7.91 12.50 3.10
N ASN A 218 8.00 11.29 2.56
CA ASN A 218 8.29 11.08 1.13
C ASN A 218 7.07 11.30 0.23
N TYR A 219 5.89 11.55 0.83
CA TYR A 219 4.65 11.82 0.13
C TYR A 219 4.12 13.23 0.45
N MET A 220 3.63 13.88 -0.60
CA MET A 220 2.82 15.10 -0.49
C MET A 220 1.45 14.87 -1.10
N TYR A 221 0.49 15.73 -0.83
CA TYR A 221 -0.89 15.57 -1.29
C TYR A 221 -1.26 16.63 -2.30
N THR A 222 -1.97 16.23 -3.36
CA THR A 222 -2.67 17.19 -4.21
C THR A 222 -3.85 17.80 -3.44
N LEU A 223 -4.43 18.89 -3.97
CA LEU A 223 -5.64 19.49 -3.40
C LEU A 223 -6.83 18.52 -3.33
N VAL A 224 -6.84 17.48 -4.18
CA VAL A 224 -7.88 16.44 -4.21
C VAL A 224 -7.56 15.25 -3.29
N GLY A 225 -6.43 15.27 -2.57
CA GLY A 225 -6.04 14.23 -1.63
C GLY A 225 -5.33 13.02 -2.23
N THR A 226 -4.83 13.13 -3.46
CA THR A 226 -3.99 12.08 -4.02
C THR A 226 -2.57 12.21 -3.47
N PRO A 227 -2.02 11.16 -2.84
CA PRO A 227 -0.62 11.16 -2.42
C PRO A 227 0.29 11.05 -3.64
N VAL A 228 1.30 11.91 -3.70
CA VAL A 228 2.31 11.99 -4.75
C VAL A 228 3.68 11.77 -4.12
N TYR A 229 4.41 10.78 -4.61
CA TYR A 229 5.76 10.49 -4.13
C TYR A 229 6.75 11.56 -4.60
N LYS A 230 7.53 12.12 -3.67
CA LYS A 230 8.48 13.21 -3.92
C LYS A 230 9.94 12.79 -3.80
N GLY A 231 10.21 11.54 -3.45
CA GLY A 231 11.56 11.04 -3.21
C GLY A 231 11.92 11.06 -1.73
N PHE A 232 13.07 10.45 -1.41
CA PHE A 232 13.54 10.31 -0.04
C PHE A 232 13.87 11.67 0.57
N HIS A 233 13.09 12.10 1.56
CA HIS A 233 13.48 13.16 2.47
C HIS A 233 14.49 12.57 3.46
N HIS A 234 15.78 12.70 3.16
CA HIS A 234 16.79 12.56 4.20
C HIS A 234 16.67 13.79 5.13
N PRO A 235 16.46 13.60 6.44
CA PRO A 235 16.57 14.68 7.41
C PRO A 235 17.98 15.28 7.45
#